data_AF-A0A8C2DMU7-F1
#
_entry.id   AF-A0A8C2DMU7-F1
#
_cell.length_a   1.000
_cell.length_b   1.000
_cell.length_c   1.000
_cell.angle_alpha   90.00
_cell.angle_beta   90.00
_cell.angle_gamma   90.00
#
_symmetry.space_group_name_H-M   'P 1'
#
loop_
_entity.id
_entity.type
_entity.pdbx_description
1 polymer ?
#
loop_
_entity_poly.entity_id
_entity_poly.type
_entity_poly.pdbx_seq_one_letter_code
_entity_poly.pdbx_strand_id
1 'polypeptide(L)'
;MDLDSTGPNEVRSAVYRAALKLRTLQKLCQMHLVSLQDLRPVLNTLSSSGEPVIGLAQEDVQQHLEDLFQSISHELPDEAVPEATDQTTRLLFKLFDREHTGVILLRSVEAALIALCGDTLSAKQRGLFHIHLISISSSDLIYLSG
;
A
#
# COMPACT_ATOMS: atom_id res chain seq x y z
N MET A 1 -45.28 -10.48 0.69
CA MET A 1 -44.87 -9.06 0.67
C MET A 1 -44.21 -8.85 2.03
N ASP A 2 -42.91 -8.62 2.18
CA ASP A 2 -41.99 -7.84 1.35
C ASP A 2 -40.64 -8.54 1.19
N LEU A 3 -40.14 -8.50 -0.04
CA LEU A 3 -38.83 -9.02 -0.43
C LEU A 3 -38.08 -7.89 -1.15
N ASP A 4 -37.96 -6.69 -0.56
CA ASP A 4 -37.16 -5.62 -1.18
C ASP A 4 -36.79 -4.42 -0.27
N SER A 5 -36.23 -4.65 0.93
CA SER A 5 -35.68 -3.53 1.73
C SER A 5 -34.28 -3.74 2.28
N THR A 6 -33.59 -4.82 1.92
CA THR A 6 -32.12 -4.92 2.05
C THR A 6 -31.49 -4.07 0.95
N GLY A 7 -31.85 -2.78 0.98
CA GLY A 7 -31.81 -1.89 -0.16
C GLY A 7 -30.42 -1.31 -0.39
N PRO A 8 -30.18 -0.72 -1.57
CA PRO A 8 -28.94 -0.03 -1.94
C PRO A 8 -28.44 1.00 -0.92
N ASN A 9 -29.26 1.44 0.03
CA ASN A 9 -28.87 2.29 1.15
C ASN A 9 -27.96 1.59 2.17
N GLU A 10 -28.12 0.30 2.41
CA GLU A 10 -27.26 -0.45 3.33
C GLU A 10 -25.85 -0.62 2.74
N VAL A 11 -25.77 -0.96 1.45
CA VAL A 11 -24.52 -1.02 0.68
C VAL A 11 -23.84 0.35 0.66
N ARG A 12 -24.59 1.43 0.38
CA ARG A 12 -24.06 2.81 0.39
C ARG A 12 -23.49 3.19 1.76
N SER A 13 -24.19 2.82 2.84
CA SER A 13 -23.73 3.04 4.21
C SER A 13 -22.50 2.21 4.56
N ALA A 14 -22.41 0.95 4.10
CA ALA A 14 -21.24 0.10 4.31
C ALA A 14 -20.01 0.63 3.56
N VAL A 15 -20.17 1.01 2.29
CA VAL A 15 -19.10 1.61 1.47
C VAL A 15 -18.61 2.91 2.10
N TYR A 16 -19.53 3.79 2.52
CA TYR A 16 -19.15 5.04 3.17
C TYR A 16 -18.41 4.81 4.50
N ARG A 17 -18.89 3.88 5.33
CA ARG A 17 -18.20 3.51 6.59
C ARG A 17 -16.81 2.94 6.33
N ALA A 18 -16.66 2.08 5.32
CA ALA A 18 -15.36 1.54 4.93
C ALA A 18 -14.43 2.65 4.43
N ALA A 19 -14.90 3.54 3.56
CA ALA A 19 -14.14 4.68 3.05
C ALA A 19 -13.70 5.61 4.18
N LEU A 20 -14.56 5.89 5.17
CA LEU A 20 -14.22 6.72 6.31
C LEU A 20 -13.13 6.08 7.18
N LYS A 21 -13.25 4.77 7.46
CA LYS A 21 -12.21 4.01 8.19
C LYS A 21 -10.87 4.02 7.45
N LEU A 22 -10.89 3.83 6.13
CA LEU A 22 -9.69 3.90 5.30
C LEU A 22 -9.08 5.30 5.32
N ARG A 23 -9.90 6.36 5.25
CA ARG A 23 -9.42 7.74 5.37
C ARG A 23 -8.80 8.04 6.74
N THR A 24 -9.35 7.49 7.81
CA THR A 24 -8.76 7.61 9.15
C THR A 24 -7.41 6.89 9.22
N LEU A 25 -7.32 5.66 8.71
CA LEU A 25 -6.05 4.92 8.63
C LEU A 25 -5.01 5.67 7.79
N GLN A 26 -5.42 6.22 6.65
CA GLN A 26 -4.57 7.03 5.79
C GLN A 26 -3.96 8.24 6.51
N LYS A 27 -4.72 8.88 7.41
CA LYS A 27 -4.24 9.99 8.22
C LYS A 27 -3.32 9.55 9.35
N LEU A 28 -3.66 8.46 10.05
CA LEU A 28 -2.83 7.90 11.11
C LEU A 28 -1.45 7.47 10.59
N CYS A 29 -1.40 6.86 9.41
CA CYS A 29 -0.18 6.46 8.74
C CYS A 29 0.51 7.62 7.99
N GLN A 30 -0.04 8.83 8.02
CA GLN A 30 0.42 10.01 7.27
C GLN A 30 0.52 9.85 5.74
N MET A 31 0.09 8.70 5.19
CA MET A 31 0.04 8.39 3.76
C MET A 31 -0.81 9.35 2.93
N HIS A 32 -1.64 10.18 3.57
CA HIS A 32 -2.40 11.25 2.89
C HIS A 32 -1.53 12.39 2.34
N LEU A 33 -0.28 12.53 2.82
CA LEU A 33 0.71 13.49 2.33
C LEU A 33 1.58 12.89 1.22
N VAL A 34 1.77 11.58 1.25
CA VAL A 34 2.57 10.84 0.26
C VAL A 34 1.86 10.82 -1.10
N SER A 35 2.54 11.24 -2.17
CA SER A 35 2.09 11.06 -3.56
C SER A 35 2.71 9.81 -4.21
N LEU A 36 2.21 9.42 -5.39
CA LEU A 36 2.86 8.38 -6.18
C LEU A 36 4.26 8.77 -6.67
N GLN A 37 4.57 10.06 -6.77
CA GLN A 37 5.90 10.49 -7.18
C GLN A 37 6.92 10.20 -6.08
N ASP A 38 6.53 10.40 -4.82
CA ASP A 38 7.36 10.14 -3.64
C ASP A 38 7.54 8.63 -3.40
N LEU A 39 6.54 7.82 -3.77
CA LEU A 39 6.62 6.36 -3.67
C LEU A 39 7.54 5.73 -4.72
N ARG A 40 7.68 6.32 -5.90
CA ARG A 40 8.43 5.70 -7.02
C ARG A 40 9.86 5.28 -6.65
N PRO A 41 10.69 6.12 -6.00
CA PRO A 41 12.03 5.72 -5.60
C PRO A 41 12.03 4.48 -4.71
N VAL A 42 11.14 4.44 -3.71
CA VAL A 42 11.04 3.33 -2.75
C VAL A 42 10.54 2.07 -3.44
N LEU A 43 9.49 2.17 -4.27
CA LEU A 43 8.97 1.05 -5.04
C LEU A 43 9.99 0.49 -6.04
N ASN A 44 10.81 1.35 -6.68
CA ASN A 44 11.87 0.91 -7.58
C ASN A 44 12.99 0.16 -6.83
N THR A 45 13.40 0.65 -5.65
CA THR A 45 14.39 -0.02 -4.81
C THR A 45 13.90 -1.40 -4.38
N LEU A 46 12.64 -1.48 -3.94
CA LEU A 46 11.96 -2.71 -3.56
C LEU A 46 11.84 -3.71 -4.73
N SER A 47 11.49 -3.23 -5.92
CA SER A 47 11.31 -4.04 -7.13
C SER A 47 12.62 -4.44 -7.83
N SER A 48 13.76 -3.80 -7.52
CA SER A 48 15.07 -4.06 -8.15
C SER A 48 15.59 -5.48 -7.94
N SER A 49 15.00 -6.24 -7.02
CA SER A 49 15.43 -7.60 -6.71
C SER A 49 14.96 -8.64 -7.74
N GLY A 50 14.17 -8.28 -8.76
CA GLY A 50 13.89 -9.10 -9.95
C GLY A 50 13.05 -10.37 -9.74
N GLU A 51 12.87 -10.80 -8.49
CA GLU A 51 12.10 -11.98 -8.11
C GLU A 51 10.63 -11.60 -7.83
N PRO A 52 9.66 -12.27 -8.48
CA PRO A 52 8.23 -11.96 -8.32
C PRO A 52 7.67 -12.33 -6.94
N VAL A 53 8.42 -13.06 -6.10
CA VAL A 53 8.01 -13.53 -4.77
C VAL A 53 9.11 -13.23 -3.75
N ILE A 54 9.38 -11.95 -3.50
CA ILE A 54 10.26 -11.54 -2.40
C ILE A 54 9.36 -11.27 -1.19
N GLY A 55 9.55 -12.03 -0.13
CA GLY A 55 9.06 -11.69 1.20
C GLY A 55 9.95 -10.59 1.79
N LEU A 56 9.35 -9.57 2.38
CA LEU A 56 10.03 -8.49 3.09
C LEU A 56 9.90 -8.70 4.58
N ALA A 57 11.02 -8.64 5.30
CA ALA A 57 11.02 -8.64 6.75
C ALA A 57 10.51 -7.30 7.29
N GLN A 58 10.09 -7.29 8.56
CA GLN A 58 9.58 -6.07 9.20
C GLN A 58 10.59 -4.94 9.20
N GLU A 59 11.86 -5.25 9.45
CA GLU A 59 12.95 -4.29 9.46
C GLU A 59 13.17 -3.65 8.09
N ASP A 60 13.10 -4.43 7.01
CA ASP A 60 13.24 -3.92 5.63
C ASP A 60 12.10 -2.94 5.29
N VAL A 61 10.86 -3.33 5.62
CA VAL A 61 9.68 -2.48 5.40
C VAL A 61 9.80 -1.19 6.20
N GLN A 62 10.25 -1.26 7.45
CA GLN A 62 10.44 -0.10 8.31
C GLN A 62 11.49 0.86 7.73
N GLN A 63 12.63 0.35 7.28
CA GLN A 63 13.70 1.17 6.70
C GLN A 63 13.21 1.90 5.43
N HIS A 64 12.53 1.19 4.54
CA HIS A 64 12.00 1.78 3.31
C HIS A 64 10.92 2.85 3.57
N LEU A 65 10.12 2.68 4.62
CA LEU A 65 9.14 3.67 5.04
C LEU A 65 9.79 4.87 5.71
N GLU A 66 10.85 4.67 6.50
CA GLU A 66 11.62 5.76 7.07
C GLU A 66 12.24 6.63 5.99
N ASP A 67 12.87 6.02 4.97
CA ASP A 67 13.41 6.73 3.81
C ASP A 67 12.31 7.53 3.07
N LEU A 68 11.12 6.94 2.91
CA LEU A 68 9.96 7.59 2.30
C LEU A 68 9.55 8.85 3.09
N PHE A 69 9.27 8.68 4.38
CA PHE A 69 8.78 9.77 5.22
C PHE A 69 9.85 10.84 5.44
N GLN A 70 11.12 10.47 5.49
CA GLN A 70 12.22 11.42 5.55
C GLN A 70 12.30 12.26 4.27
N SER A 71 12.02 11.68 3.09
CA SER A 71 12.03 12.42 1.82
C SER A 71 10.92 13.49 1.75
N ILE A 72 9.79 13.25 2.42
CA ILE A 72 8.68 14.20 2.54
C ILE A 72 8.65 14.93 3.89
N SER A 73 9.74 14.91 4.66
CA SER A 73 9.82 15.52 6.00
C SER A 73 9.49 17.02 5.98
N HIS A 74 9.73 17.72 4.88
CA HIS A 74 9.36 19.12 4.69
C HIS A 74 7.83 19.38 4.68
N GLU A 75 7.03 18.35 4.44
CA GLU A 75 5.56 18.39 4.53
C GLU A 75 5.04 17.87 5.88
N LEU A 76 5.92 17.34 6.72
CA LEU A 76 5.63 16.75 8.02
C LEU A 76 6.11 17.67 9.16
N PRO A 77 5.49 17.61 10.35
CA PRO A 77 6.14 18.07 11.57
C PRO A 77 7.42 17.24 11.84
N ASP A 78 8.49 17.86 12.33
CA ASP A 78 9.81 17.21 12.50
C ASP A 78 9.76 15.92 13.35
N GLU A 79 8.86 15.82 14.34
CA GLU A 79 8.73 14.61 15.16
C GLU A 79 7.80 13.52 14.58
N ALA A 80 7.25 13.73 13.39
CA ALA A 80 6.15 12.90 12.89
C ALA A 80 6.61 11.72 12.01
N VAL A 81 7.87 11.71 11.57
CA VAL A 81 8.46 10.64 10.75
C VAL A 81 8.50 9.29 11.48
N PRO A 82 9.05 9.16 12.71
CA PRO A 82 9.12 7.87 13.39
C PRO A 82 7.74 7.27 13.65
N GLU A 83 6.78 8.12 14.04
CA GLU A 83 5.40 7.69 14.28
C GLU A 83 4.71 7.24 12.98
N ALA A 84 4.88 7.98 11.88
CA ALA A 84 4.33 7.60 10.58
C ALA A 84 4.89 6.24 10.11
N THR A 85 6.19 6.04 10.28
CA THR A 85 6.88 4.79 9.96
C THR A 85 6.34 3.62 10.78
N ASP A 86 6.23 3.75 12.11
CA ASP A 86 5.72 2.69 12.99
C ASP A 86 4.27 2.34 12.66
N GLN A 87 3.40 3.34 12.57
CA GLN A 87 1.98 3.13 12.29
C GLN A 87 1.75 2.46 10.93
N THR A 88 2.51 2.85 9.91
CA THR A 88 2.41 2.26 8.57
C THR A 88 2.93 0.83 8.54
N THR A 89 4.08 0.57 9.15
CA THR A 89 4.64 -0.79 9.28
C THR A 89 3.66 -1.70 10.00
N ARG A 90 3.15 -1.27 11.14
CA ARG A 90 2.18 -2.02 11.94
C ARG A 90 0.90 -2.34 11.17
N LEU A 91 0.41 -1.40 10.36
CA LEU A 91 -0.75 -1.62 9.50
C LEU A 91 -0.47 -2.71 8.46
N LEU A 92 0.65 -2.66 7.77
CA LEU A 92 1.01 -3.61 6.72
C LEU A 92 1.13 -5.04 7.27
N PHE A 93 1.83 -5.22 8.39
CA PHE A 93 1.98 -6.54 9.03
C PHE A 93 0.65 -7.06 9.57
N LYS A 94 -0.20 -6.19 10.12
CA LYS A 94 -1.54 -6.60 10.56
C LYS A 94 -2.45 -7.04 9.40
N LEU A 95 -2.25 -6.50 8.20
CA LEU A 95 -3.05 -6.85 7.03
C LEU A 95 -2.58 -8.13 6.35
N PHE A 96 -1.26 -8.31 6.23
CA PHE A 96 -0.65 -9.31 5.36
C PHE A 96 0.12 -10.42 6.09
N ASP A 97 0.61 -10.19 7.31
CA ASP A 97 1.29 -11.22 8.12
C ASP A 97 0.31 -11.87 9.13
N ARG A 98 -0.68 -12.58 8.60
CA ARG A 98 -1.72 -13.23 9.44
C ARG A 98 -1.19 -14.42 10.23
N GLU A 99 -0.09 -15.01 9.77
CA GLU A 99 0.55 -16.16 10.40
C GLU A 99 1.67 -15.75 11.37
N HIS A 100 1.90 -14.44 11.54
CA HIS A 100 2.93 -13.89 12.44
C HIS A 100 4.33 -14.42 12.14
N THR A 101 4.65 -14.53 10.86
CA THR A 101 5.95 -14.97 10.34
C THR A 101 7.00 -13.87 10.39
N GLY A 102 6.60 -12.60 10.54
CA GLY A 102 7.50 -11.45 10.44
C GLY A 102 7.88 -11.11 9.00
N VAL A 103 7.23 -11.73 8.00
CA VAL A 103 7.49 -11.51 6.57
C VAL A 103 6.19 -11.27 5.81
N ILE A 104 6.18 -10.29 4.90
CA ILE A 104 5.03 -10.00 4.01
C ILE A 104 5.45 -9.91 2.55
N LEU A 105 4.54 -10.21 1.63
CA LEU A 105 4.84 -10.15 0.20
C LEU A 105 5.10 -8.70 -0.23
N LEU A 106 6.20 -8.49 -0.98
CA LEU A 106 6.54 -7.21 -1.59
C LEU A 106 5.33 -6.60 -2.33
N ARG A 107 4.67 -7.38 -3.19
CA ARG A 107 3.51 -6.91 -3.96
C ARG A 107 2.35 -6.40 -3.09
N SER A 108 2.15 -7.01 -1.92
CA SER A 108 1.12 -6.58 -0.98
C SER A 108 1.47 -5.22 -0.37
N VAL A 109 2.75 -4.98 -0.07
CA VAL A 109 3.26 -3.68 0.38
C VAL A 109 3.05 -2.62 -0.70
N GLU A 110 3.53 -2.87 -1.94
CA GLU A 110 3.40 -1.93 -3.05
C GLU A 110 1.93 -1.53 -3.29
N ALA A 111 1.04 -2.53 -3.35
CA ALA A 111 -0.38 -2.29 -3.57
C ALA A 111 -1.02 -1.49 -2.44
N ALA A 112 -0.66 -1.75 -1.18
CA ALA A 112 -1.18 -1.02 -0.04
C ALA A 112 -0.70 0.43 0.00
N LEU A 113 0.59 0.68 -0.29
CA LEU A 113 1.14 2.03 -0.34
C LEU A 113 0.50 2.86 -1.45
N ILE A 114 0.33 2.27 -2.65
CA ILE A 114 -0.38 2.91 -3.76
C ILE A 114 -1.86 3.16 -3.41
N ALA A 115 -2.54 2.23 -2.75
CA ALA A 115 -3.94 2.41 -2.40
C ALA A 115 -4.14 3.52 -1.35
N LEU A 116 -3.22 3.63 -0.41
CA LEU A 116 -3.27 4.57 0.71
C LEU A 116 -2.62 5.92 0.41
N CYS A 117 -1.93 6.13 -0.71
CA CYS A 117 -1.34 7.43 -1.00
C CYS A 117 -2.42 8.54 -1.18
N GLY A 118 -2.01 9.79 -0.94
CA GLY A 118 -2.82 11.01 -1.00
C GLY A 118 -3.30 11.39 -2.40
N ASP A 119 -2.87 10.64 -3.40
CA ASP A 119 -3.08 10.91 -4.81
C ASP A 119 -4.54 10.69 -5.28
N THR A 120 -4.83 11.14 -6.51
CA THR A 120 -6.17 10.99 -7.11
C THR A 120 -6.52 9.52 -7.37
N LEU A 121 -7.82 9.19 -7.39
CA LEU A 121 -8.28 7.83 -7.67
C LEU A 121 -7.75 7.30 -9.03
N SER A 122 -7.73 8.15 -10.05
CA SER A 122 -7.21 7.80 -11.39
C SER A 122 -5.71 7.47 -11.35
N ALA A 123 -4.93 8.26 -10.61
CA ALA A 123 -3.50 8.02 -10.43
C ALA A 123 -3.26 6.68 -9.71
N LYS A 124 -4.02 6.40 -8.65
CA LYS A 124 -3.94 5.14 -7.89
C LYS A 124 -4.30 3.92 -8.74
N GLN A 125 -5.38 4.01 -9.52
CA GLN A 125 -5.77 2.93 -10.44
C GLN A 125 -4.67 2.61 -11.46
N ARG A 126 -4.05 3.65 -12.04
CA ARG A 126 -2.91 3.48 -12.95
C ARG A 126 -1.70 2.85 -12.26
N GLY A 127 -1.39 3.27 -11.04
CA GLY A 127 -0.29 2.69 -10.25
C GLY A 127 -0.50 1.20 -9.97
N LEU A 128 -1.69 0.82 -9.51
CA LEU A 128 -2.06 -0.58 -9.26
C LEU A 128 -2.00 -1.42 -10.54
N PHE A 129 -2.49 -0.87 -11.66
CA PHE A 129 -2.42 -1.57 -12.95
C PHE A 129 -0.98 -1.75 -13.41
N HIS A 130 -0.11 -0.78 -13.19
CA HIS A 130 1.30 -0.86 -13.57
C HIS A 130 2.06 -1.97 -12.82
N ILE A 131 1.90 -2.07 -11.49
CA ILE A 131 2.54 -3.14 -10.72
C ILE A 131 2.01 -4.53 -11.11
N HIS A 132 0.73 -4.62 -11.50
CA HIS A 132 0.14 -5.85 -12.00
C HIS A 132 0.69 -6.24 -13.39
N LEU A 133 0.81 -5.27 -14.31
CA LEU A 133 1.37 -5.52 -15.64
C LEU A 133 2.84 -5.93 -15.60
N ILE A 134 3.65 -5.34 -14.71
CA ILE A 134 5.04 -5.79 -14.49
C ILE A 134 5.05 -7.27 -14.07
N SER A 135 4.12 -7.68 -13.20
CA SER A 135 4.00 -9.08 -12.78
C SER A 135 3.67 -10.02 -13.94
N ILE A 136 2.80 -9.60 -14.87
CA ILE A 136 2.44 -10.39 -16.06
C ILE A 136 3.64 -10.52 -17.00
N SER A 137 4.33 -9.40 -17.29
CA SER A 137 5.51 -9.42 -18.18
C SER A 137 6.66 -10.28 -17.64
N SER A 138 6.88 -10.34 -16.32
CA SER A 138 7.85 -11.26 -15.71
C SER A 138 7.40 -12.71 -15.75
N SER A 139 6.09 -12.98 -15.68
CA SER A 139 5.54 -14.33 -15.76
C SER A 139 5.63 -14.90 -17.18
N ASP A 140 5.42 -14.07 -18.21
CA ASP A 140 5.47 -14.48 -19.62
C ASP A 140 6.90 -14.81 -20.10
N LEU A 141 7.93 -14.21 -19.50
CA LEU A 141 9.33 -14.56 -19.79
C LEU A 141 9.73 -15.94 -19.24
N ILE A 142 9.06 -16.42 -18.20
CA ILE A 142 9.30 -17.74 -17.62
C ILE A 142 8.72 -18.84 -18.53
N TYR A 143 7.62 -18.57 -19.25
CA TYR A 143 7.00 -19.53 -20.17
C TYR A 143 7.63 -19.58 -21.58
N LEU A 144 8.45 -18.60 -21.96
CA LEU A 144 9.17 -18.60 -23.24
C LEU A 144 10.60 -19.16 -23.17
N SER A 145 11.00 -19.65 -21.99
CA SER A 145 12.34 -20.23 -21.73
C SER A 145 12.35 -21.75 -21.56
N GLY A 146 11.21 -22.42 -21.81
CA GLY A 146 11.02 -23.88 -21.66
C GLY A 146 11.04 -24.63 -22.97
#